data_AF-A0A973HWS8-F1
#
_entry.id   AF-A0A973HWS8-F1
#
_cell.length_a   1.000
_cell.length_b   1.000
_cell.length_c   1.000
_cell.angle_alpha   90.00
_cell.angle_beta   90.00
_cell.angle_gamma   90.00
#
_symmetry.space_group_name_H-M   'P 1'
#
loop_
_entity.id
_entity.type
_entity.pdbx_description
1 polymer ?
#
loop_
_entity_poly.entity_id
_entity_poly.type
_entity_poly.pdbx_seq_one_letter_code
_entity_poly.pdbx_strand_id
1 'polypeptide(L)'
;MHTINAHINPKKNLRVLSKREVSQICDVSSNTYELFRRCAFAVLNCGSNSDDYLSSIEQFNEFKIRVNQEDRGITLDLIGAPSHAFVDGEIIKGIREHLFSVLRDILYTEDSVIQSQRFDLNDSEDITNAAFHILRNAHILKPEYLPKLVVCWGGHSIPRNEYEYTKEVGYRLGLRAINICTGCGPGAMKGPMKGATIGHAKQRTYHKHYIGLTEPGIIAAEPPNAIV
;
A
#
# COMPACT_ATOMS: atom_id res chain seq x y z
N MET A 1 -19.70 14.87 5.57
CA MET A 1 -18.32 15.03 5.07
C MET A 1 -18.34 15.01 3.54
N HIS A 2 -17.44 15.73 2.87
CA HIS A 2 -17.39 15.76 1.40
C HIS A 2 -16.73 14.49 0.88
N THR A 3 -17.42 13.74 0.02
CA THR A 3 -16.89 12.57 -0.70
C THR A 3 -16.67 12.90 -2.17
N ILE A 4 -15.84 12.11 -2.85
CA ILE A 4 -15.51 12.32 -4.27
C ILE A 4 -15.77 11.02 -5.03
N ASN A 5 -16.42 11.13 -6.19
CA ASN A 5 -16.50 10.05 -7.16
C ASN A 5 -15.40 10.27 -8.20
N ALA A 6 -14.64 9.22 -8.53
CA ALA A 6 -13.48 9.36 -9.40
C ALA A 6 -13.23 8.11 -10.23
N HIS A 7 -12.72 8.31 -11.44
CA HIS A 7 -12.24 7.25 -12.32
C HIS A 7 -10.71 7.26 -12.33
N ILE A 8 -10.10 6.18 -11.86
CA ILE A 8 -8.67 6.11 -11.57
C ILE A 8 -7.97 5.18 -12.57
N ASN A 9 -7.04 5.76 -13.31
CA ASN A 9 -6.18 5.05 -14.25
C ASN A 9 -4.86 4.62 -13.61
N PRO A 10 -4.31 3.45 -13.97
CA PRO A 10 -3.02 3.00 -13.46
C PRO A 10 -1.89 3.84 -14.07
N LYS A 11 -0.85 4.13 -13.28
CA LYS A 11 0.31 4.90 -13.75
C LYS A 11 1.18 4.11 -14.74
N LYS A 12 1.26 2.81 -14.54
CA LYS A 12 1.96 1.84 -15.39
C LYS A 12 0.98 0.74 -15.72
N ASN A 13 1.09 0.16 -16.91
CA ASN A 13 0.30 -1.00 -17.26
C ASN A 13 0.51 -2.06 -16.17
N LEU A 14 -0.57 -2.43 -15.50
CA LEU A 14 -0.58 -3.65 -14.71
C LEU A 14 -0.38 -4.84 -15.66
N ARG A 15 0.01 -5.99 -15.11
CA ARG A 15 -0.06 -7.24 -15.86
C ARG A 15 -1.49 -7.36 -16.40
N VAL A 16 -1.61 -7.77 -17.66
CA VAL A 16 -2.92 -8.13 -18.23
C VAL A 16 -3.54 -9.20 -17.33
N LEU A 17 -4.68 -8.87 -16.72
CA LEU A 17 -5.45 -9.82 -15.93
C LEU A 17 -6.31 -10.67 -16.86
N SER A 18 -6.40 -11.95 -16.52
CA SER A 18 -7.34 -12.88 -17.14
C SER A 18 -8.78 -12.52 -16.75
N LYS A 19 -9.74 -12.95 -17.58
CA LYS A 19 -11.18 -12.81 -17.27
C LYS A 19 -11.55 -13.44 -15.92
N ARG A 20 -10.85 -14.51 -15.50
CA ARG A 20 -11.05 -15.19 -14.22
C ARG A 20 -10.65 -14.29 -13.04
N GLU A 21 -9.43 -13.74 -13.07
CA GLU A 21 -8.94 -12.82 -12.02
C GLU A 21 -9.86 -11.59 -11.90
N VAL A 22 -10.33 -11.05 -13.04
CA VAL A 22 -11.27 -9.92 -13.03
C VAL A 22 -12.62 -10.31 -12.45
N SER A 23 -13.17 -11.48 -12.83
CA SER A 23 -14.49 -11.92 -12.36
C SER A 23 -14.56 -12.11 -10.85
N GLN A 24 -13.47 -12.55 -10.22
CA GLN A 24 -13.40 -12.74 -8.77
C GLN A 24 -13.53 -11.41 -7.99
N ILE A 25 -13.08 -10.29 -8.56
CA ILE A 25 -13.19 -8.98 -7.92
C ILE A 25 -14.41 -8.20 -8.40
N CYS A 26 -14.92 -8.46 -9.60
CA CYS A 26 -16.16 -7.84 -10.06
C CYS A 26 -17.40 -8.37 -9.32
N ASP A 27 -17.33 -9.57 -8.75
CA ASP A 27 -18.40 -10.11 -7.94
C ASP A 27 -18.42 -9.46 -6.55
N VAL A 28 -19.35 -8.52 -6.37
CA VAL A 28 -19.59 -7.77 -5.11
C VAL A 28 -19.92 -8.70 -3.94
N SER A 29 -20.38 -9.92 -4.21
CA SER A 29 -20.69 -10.91 -3.18
C SER A 29 -19.49 -11.77 -2.76
N SER A 30 -18.35 -11.63 -3.44
CA SER A 30 -17.14 -12.38 -3.12
C SER A 30 -16.42 -11.82 -1.89
N ASN A 31 -15.81 -12.72 -1.11
CA ASN A 31 -14.93 -12.33 0.00
C ASN A 31 -13.72 -11.52 -0.49
N THR A 32 -13.22 -11.82 -1.69
CA THR A 32 -12.08 -11.13 -2.31
C THR A 32 -12.42 -9.67 -2.63
N TYR A 33 -13.63 -9.39 -3.12
CA TYR A 33 -14.10 -8.03 -3.35
C TYR A 33 -14.18 -7.24 -2.04
N GLU A 34 -14.79 -7.80 -0.99
CA GLU A 34 -14.92 -7.09 0.28
C GLU A 34 -13.56 -6.83 0.94
N LEU A 35 -12.63 -7.79 0.85
CA LEU A 35 -11.25 -7.61 1.27
C LEU A 35 -10.56 -6.47 0.50
N PHE A 36 -10.70 -6.47 -0.83
CA PHE A 36 -10.17 -5.41 -1.68
C PHE A 36 -10.75 -4.04 -1.34
N ARG A 37 -12.08 -3.96 -1.17
CA ARG A 37 -12.78 -2.73 -0.81
C ARG A 37 -12.30 -2.18 0.54
N ARG A 38 -12.16 -3.04 1.56
CA ARG A 38 -11.64 -2.65 2.88
C ARG A 38 -10.21 -2.12 2.81
N CYS A 39 -9.31 -2.84 2.14
CA CYS A 39 -7.92 -2.42 2.00
C CYS A 39 -7.79 -1.14 1.16
N ALA A 40 -8.58 -1.00 0.09
CA ALA A 40 -8.60 0.21 -0.73
C ALA A 40 -9.10 1.43 0.06
N PHE A 41 -10.14 1.26 0.88
CA PHE A 41 -10.62 2.32 1.76
C PHE A 41 -9.57 2.73 2.79
N ALA A 42 -8.86 1.77 3.40
CA ALA A 42 -7.77 2.06 4.33
C ALA A 42 -6.67 2.91 3.69
N VAL A 43 -6.27 2.59 2.45
CA VAL A 43 -5.32 3.38 1.66
C VAL A 43 -5.82 4.80 1.41
N LEU A 44 -7.09 4.94 1.01
CA LEU A 44 -7.71 6.25 0.75
C LEU A 44 -7.88 7.09 2.02
N ASN A 45 -8.10 6.45 3.17
CA ASN A 45 -8.30 7.12 4.45
C ASN A 45 -6.97 7.46 5.16
N CYS A 46 -5.83 7.25 4.50
CA CYS A 46 -4.52 7.56 5.07
C CYS A 46 -4.35 9.07 5.30
N GLY A 47 -3.98 9.44 6.52
CA GLY A 47 -3.73 10.84 6.89
C GLY A 47 -4.97 11.56 7.41
N SER A 48 -6.10 10.87 7.55
CA SER A 48 -7.17 11.33 8.44
C SER A 48 -6.61 11.47 9.86
N ASN A 49 -6.64 12.68 10.41
CA ASN A 49 -6.30 12.95 11.81
C ASN A 49 -7.53 12.75 12.72
N SER A 50 -8.61 12.15 12.22
CA SER A 50 -9.84 11.96 12.96
C SER A 50 -9.81 10.62 13.67
N ASP A 51 -9.72 10.66 15.00
CA ASP A 51 -9.90 9.49 15.88
C ASP A 51 -11.38 9.05 15.96
N ASP A 52 -12.27 9.66 15.18
CA ASP A 52 -13.70 9.34 15.16
C ASP A 52 -13.97 8.10 14.28
N TYR A 53 -13.91 6.95 14.92
CA TYR A 53 -14.22 5.64 14.35
C TYR A 53 -15.62 5.57 13.72
N LEU A 54 -16.62 6.26 14.30
CA LEU A 54 -18.00 6.22 13.78
C LEU A 54 -18.10 6.90 12.42
N SER A 55 -17.46 8.06 12.27
CA SER A 55 -17.40 8.77 10.98
C SER A 55 -16.72 7.93 9.88
N SER A 56 -15.72 7.12 10.26
CA SER A 56 -15.02 6.22 9.33
C SER A 56 -15.90 5.05 8.90
N ILE A 57 -16.74 4.50 9.77
CA ILE A 57 -17.70 3.44 9.43
C ILE A 57 -18.76 3.95 8.46
N GLU A 58 -19.35 5.11 8.72
CA GLU A 58 -20.38 5.69 7.85
C GLU A 58 -19.83 5.95 6.44
N GLN A 59 -18.65 6.57 6.35
CA GLN A 59 -17.97 6.76 5.07
C GLN A 59 -17.66 5.43 4.37
N PHE A 60 -17.18 4.43 5.13
CA PHE A 60 -16.90 3.13 4.56
C PHE A 60 -18.18 2.50 3.97
N ASN A 61 -19.31 2.59 4.66
CA ASN A 61 -20.59 2.04 4.20
C ASN A 61 -21.05 2.67 2.87
N GLU A 62 -20.79 3.96 2.65
CA GLU A 62 -21.08 4.63 1.38
C GLU A 62 -20.04 4.34 0.29
N PHE A 63 -18.80 4.02 0.69
CA PHE A 63 -17.70 3.77 -0.23
C PHE A 63 -17.93 2.50 -1.06
N LYS A 64 -17.80 2.65 -2.38
CA LYS A 64 -17.78 1.53 -3.33
C LYS A 64 -16.60 1.70 -4.28
N ILE A 65 -16.01 0.57 -4.65
CA ILE A 65 -14.95 0.50 -5.65
C ILE A 65 -15.35 -0.52 -6.70
N ARG A 66 -15.14 -0.23 -7.98
CA ARG A 66 -15.36 -1.19 -9.06
C ARG A 66 -14.11 -1.31 -9.91
N VAL A 67 -13.77 -2.54 -10.26
CA VAL A 67 -12.66 -2.84 -11.16
C VAL A 67 -13.24 -3.01 -12.56
N ASN A 68 -12.74 -2.21 -13.50
CA ASN A 68 -13.16 -2.29 -14.90
C ASN A 68 -11.99 -2.79 -15.75
N GLN A 69 -12.29 -3.69 -16.68
CA GLN A 69 -11.33 -4.15 -17.69
C GLN A 69 -11.56 -3.37 -18.98
N GLU A 70 -10.55 -2.63 -19.42
CA GLU A 70 -10.52 -1.84 -20.64
C GLU A 70 -9.44 -2.37 -21.60
N ASP A 71 -9.48 -1.95 -22.87
CA ASP A 71 -8.53 -2.40 -23.91
C ASP A 71 -7.06 -2.18 -23.54
N ARG A 72 -6.77 -1.17 -22.71
CA ARG A 72 -5.42 -0.77 -22.30
C ARG A 72 -5.03 -1.22 -20.89
N GLY A 73 -5.89 -1.95 -20.19
CA GLY A 73 -5.59 -2.46 -18.85
C GLY A 73 -6.79 -2.39 -17.91
N ILE A 74 -6.52 -2.10 -16.64
CA ILE A 74 -7.52 -2.11 -15.57
C ILE A 74 -7.66 -0.71 -15.02
N THR A 75 -8.90 -0.25 -14.86
CA THR A 75 -9.25 1.02 -14.24
C THR A 75 -10.09 0.78 -12.99
N LEU A 76 -10.12 1.77 -12.09
CA LEU A 76 -10.89 1.71 -10.85
C LEU A 76 -11.92 2.86 -10.81
N ASP A 77 -13.18 2.53 -10.65
CA ASP A 77 -14.22 3.51 -10.33
C ASP A 77 -14.43 3.58 -8.83
N LEU A 78 -14.26 4.76 -8.26
CA LEU A 78 -14.50 5.07 -6.86
C LEU A 78 -15.82 5.83 -6.72
N ILE A 79 -16.66 5.40 -5.79
CA ILE A 79 -17.86 6.12 -5.35
C ILE A 79 -17.72 6.39 -3.86
N GLY A 80 -17.97 7.62 -3.44
CA GLY A 80 -17.94 7.96 -2.01
C GLY A 80 -16.52 7.97 -1.40
N ALA A 81 -15.47 8.25 -2.20
CA ALA A 81 -14.10 8.23 -1.69
C ALA A 81 -13.82 9.41 -0.74
N PRO A 82 -12.98 9.23 0.30
CA PRO A 82 -12.55 10.32 1.18
C PRO A 82 -11.88 11.47 0.41
N SER A 83 -12.39 12.69 0.58
CA SER A 83 -11.90 13.87 -0.18
C SER A 83 -10.44 14.23 0.08
N HIS A 84 -9.90 13.90 1.27
CA HIS A 84 -8.50 14.19 1.60
C HIS A 84 -7.47 13.34 0.83
N ALA A 85 -7.92 12.30 0.13
CA ALA A 85 -7.09 11.54 -0.80
C ALA A 85 -6.82 12.30 -2.12
N PHE A 86 -7.48 13.45 -2.32
CA PHE A 86 -7.43 14.25 -3.54
C PHE A 86 -6.89 15.65 -3.27
N VAL A 87 -6.22 16.24 -4.27
CA VAL A 87 -5.78 17.63 -4.30
C VAL A 87 -6.30 18.23 -5.60
N ASP A 88 -7.12 19.27 -5.51
CA ASP A 88 -7.76 19.93 -6.66
C ASP A 88 -8.54 18.97 -7.57
N GLY A 89 -9.19 17.96 -6.98
CA GLY A 89 -9.95 16.93 -7.68
C GLY A 89 -9.11 15.77 -8.24
N GLU A 90 -7.78 15.87 -8.17
CA GLU A 90 -6.86 14.83 -8.64
C GLU A 90 -6.36 13.97 -7.48
N ILE A 91 -6.37 12.65 -7.64
CA ILE A 91 -5.90 11.73 -6.58
C ILE A 91 -4.40 11.92 -6.32
N ILE A 92 -3.99 11.87 -5.05
CA ILE A 92 -2.57 11.88 -4.69
C ILE A 92 -1.87 10.69 -5.36
N LYS A 93 -0.77 10.96 -6.07
CA LYS A 93 -0.08 9.96 -6.90
C LYS A 93 0.36 8.71 -6.12
N GLY A 94 0.83 8.87 -4.87
CA GLY A 94 1.22 7.75 -4.00
C GLY A 94 0.03 6.87 -3.63
N ILE A 95 -1.09 7.48 -3.22
CA ILE A 95 -2.35 6.77 -2.90
C ILE A 95 -2.84 5.98 -4.12
N ARG A 96 -2.80 6.58 -5.31
CA ARG A 96 -3.11 5.89 -6.56
C ARG A 96 -2.22 4.65 -6.79
N GLU A 97 -0.91 4.75 -6.55
CA GLU A 97 0.01 3.62 -6.69
C GLU A 97 -0.26 2.52 -5.65
N HIS A 98 -0.64 2.89 -4.44
CA HIS A 98 -1.04 1.94 -3.38
C HIS A 98 -2.34 1.21 -3.73
N LEU A 99 -3.37 1.89 -4.27
CA LEU A 99 -4.62 1.24 -4.68
C LEU A 99 -4.38 0.06 -5.64
N PHE A 100 -3.52 0.26 -6.65
CA PHE A 100 -3.18 -0.81 -7.59
C PHE A 100 -2.21 -1.84 -7.00
N SER A 101 -1.42 -1.48 -5.99
CA SER A 101 -0.60 -2.44 -5.24
C SER A 101 -1.47 -3.37 -4.39
N VAL A 102 -2.50 -2.84 -3.74
CA VAL A 102 -3.52 -3.62 -3.02
C VAL A 102 -4.23 -4.58 -3.98
N LEU A 103 -4.68 -4.09 -5.14
CA LEU A 103 -5.30 -4.94 -6.17
C LEU A 103 -4.38 -6.09 -6.59
N ARG A 104 -3.11 -5.77 -6.91
CA ARG A 104 -2.09 -6.75 -7.32
C ARG A 104 -1.90 -7.83 -6.25
N ASP A 105 -1.70 -7.42 -5.00
CA ASP A 105 -1.31 -8.34 -3.93
C ASP A 105 -2.47 -9.24 -3.49
N ILE A 106 -3.70 -8.73 -3.46
CA ILE A 106 -4.89 -9.53 -3.17
C ILE A 106 -5.12 -10.57 -4.27
N LEU A 107 -5.13 -10.15 -5.54
CA LEU A 107 -5.33 -11.08 -6.67
C LEU A 107 -4.27 -12.16 -6.74
N TYR A 108 -2.99 -11.77 -6.63
CA TYR A 108 -1.89 -12.72 -6.72
C TYR A 108 -1.91 -13.72 -5.57
N THR A 109 -2.19 -13.25 -4.35
CA THR A 109 -2.24 -14.13 -3.18
C THR A 109 -3.41 -15.11 -3.28
N GLU A 110 -4.60 -14.63 -3.66
CA GLU A 110 -5.78 -15.48 -3.80
C GLU A 110 -5.59 -16.55 -4.89
N ASP A 111 -5.21 -16.16 -6.11
CA ASP A 111 -5.10 -17.08 -7.23
C ASP A 111 -3.85 -17.96 -7.16
N SER A 112 -2.68 -17.34 -6.97
CA SER A 112 -1.38 -18.02 -7.13
C SER A 112 -0.82 -18.62 -5.85
N VAL A 113 -1.29 -18.22 -4.66
CA VAL A 113 -0.83 -18.77 -3.37
C VAL A 113 -1.89 -19.65 -2.72
N ILE A 114 -3.14 -19.18 -2.60
CA ILE A 114 -4.21 -19.88 -1.89
C ILE A 114 -4.90 -20.92 -2.78
N GLN A 115 -5.40 -20.53 -3.95
CA GLN A 115 -6.21 -21.41 -4.82
C GLN A 115 -5.37 -22.36 -5.68
N SER A 116 -4.12 -22.02 -5.98
CA SER A 116 -3.27 -22.79 -6.90
C SER A 116 -2.85 -24.16 -6.35
N GLN A 117 -3.00 -24.41 -5.04
CA GLN A 117 -2.45 -25.57 -4.33
C GLN A 117 -0.95 -25.77 -4.57
N ARG A 118 -0.24 -24.72 -4.97
CA ARG A 118 1.20 -24.76 -5.26
C ARG A 118 2.05 -24.83 -3.99
N PHE A 119 1.51 -24.37 -2.87
CA PHE A 119 2.19 -24.27 -1.58
C PHE A 119 1.30 -24.91 -0.51
N ASP A 120 1.86 -25.78 0.32
CA ASP A 120 1.24 -26.20 1.58
C ASP A 120 1.56 -25.17 2.68
N LEU A 121 0.56 -24.38 3.05
CA LEU A 121 0.72 -23.33 4.07
C LEU A 121 0.80 -23.86 5.51
N ASN A 122 0.85 -25.19 5.70
CA ASN A 122 1.22 -25.82 6.98
C ASN A 122 2.69 -26.24 7.02
N ASP A 123 3.39 -26.19 5.88
CA ASP A 123 4.81 -26.48 5.77
C ASP A 123 5.67 -25.21 5.79
N SER A 124 6.78 -25.25 6.54
CA SER A 124 7.65 -24.08 6.75
C SER A 124 8.40 -23.64 5.49
N GLU A 125 8.82 -24.60 4.66
CA GLU A 125 9.52 -24.32 3.40
C GLU A 125 8.56 -23.70 2.39
N ASP A 126 7.34 -24.21 2.30
CA ASP A 126 6.31 -23.68 1.42
C ASP A 126 5.80 -22.31 1.86
N ILE A 127 5.68 -22.03 3.16
CA ILE A 127 5.40 -20.67 3.67
C ILE A 127 6.50 -19.69 3.22
N THR A 128 7.76 -20.10 3.33
CA THR A 128 8.91 -19.27 2.92
C THR A 128 8.88 -18.99 1.40
N ASN A 129 8.58 -20.01 0.60
CA ASN A 129 8.45 -19.87 -0.84
C ASN A 129 7.25 -18.99 -1.23
N ALA A 130 6.11 -19.14 -0.56
CA ALA A 130 4.94 -18.29 -0.77
C ALA A 130 5.27 -16.81 -0.51
N ALA A 131 5.92 -16.50 0.63
CA ALA A 131 6.35 -15.14 0.95
C ALA A 131 7.32 -14.58 -0.10
N PHE A 132 8.31 -15.38 -0.53
CA PHE A 132 9.22 -15.00 -1.61
C PHE A 132 8.48 -14.70 -2.92
N HIS A 133 7.50 -15.52 -3.29
CA HIS A 133 6.70 -15.36 -4.49
C HIS A 133 5.86 -14.08 -4.48
N ILE A 134 5.25 -13.74 -3.35
CA ILE A 134 4.51 -12.48 -3.16
C ILE A 134 5.46 -11.28 -3.35
N LEU A 135 6.61 -11.26 -2.66
CA LEU A 135 7.60 -10.18 -2.78
C LEU A 135 8.19 -10.05 -4.19
N ARG A 136 8.39 -11.18 -4.88
CA ARG A 136 8.85 -11.21 -6.27
C ARG A 136 7.81 -10.64 -7.22
N ASN A 137 6.54 -11.01 -7.06
CA ASN A 137 5.43 -10.47 -7.85
C ASN A 137 5.25 -8.96 -7.61
N ALA A 138 5.51 -8.49 -6.39
CA ALA A 138 5.53 -7.07 -6.05
C ALA A 138 6.75 -6.30 -6.63
N HIS A 139 7.67 -7.00 -7.32
CA HIS A 139 8.90 -6.46 -7.89
C HIS A 139 9.83 -5.78 -6.86
N ILE A 140 9.75 -6.19 -5.58
CA ILE A 140 10.57 -5.64 -4.49
C ILE A 140 11.99 -6.23 -4.51
N LEU A 141 12.12 -7.50 -4.92
CA LEU A 141 13.41 -8.19 -5.01
C LEU A 141 14.19 -7.71 -6.23
N LYS A 142 15.27 -6.94 -6.01
CA LYS A 142 16.11 -6.36 -7.06
C LYS A 142 17.53 -6.96 -7.01
N PRO A 143 17.83 -8.01 -7.80
CA PRO A 143 19.11 -8.72 -7.72
C PRO A 143 20.31 -7.87 -8.17
N GLU A 144 20.07 -6.83 -8.97
CA GLU A 144 21.10 -5.96 -9.53
C GLU A 144 21.64 -4.90 -8.54
N TYR A 145 21.05 -4.81 -7.35
CA TYR A 145 21.37 -3.76 -6.38
C TYR A 145 22.10 -4.32 -5.17
N LEU A 146 23.13 -3.60 -4.72
CA LEU A 146 23.81 -3.91 -3.46
C LEU A 146 22.84 -3.79 -2.27
N PRO A 147 23.01 -4.60 -1.21
CA PRO A 147 22.13 -4.57 -0.05
C PRO A 147 22.24 -3.20 0.65
N LYS A 148 21.21 -2.37 0.48
CA LYS A 148 21.11 -1.04 1.09
C LYS A 148 19.73 -0.82 1.70
N LEU A 149 19.14 -1.83 2.33
CA LEU A 149 17.82 -1.74 2.95
C LEU A 149 17.94 -1.90 4.46
N VAL A 150 17.33 -0.99 5.21
CA VAL A 150 17.18 -1.09 6.66
C VAL A 150 15.70 -1.18 7.00
N VAL A 151 15.35 -2.19 7.80
CA VAL A 151 14.01 -2.32 8.38
C VAL A 151 13.95 -1.49 9.65
N CYS A 152 12.97 -0.59 9.76
CA CYS A 152 12.74 0.22 10.95
C CYS A 152 11.41 -0.19 11.60
N TRP A 153 11.48 -0.55 12.88
CA TRP A 153 10.32 -0.84 13.72
C TRP A 153 10.19 0.21 14.82
N GLY A 154 8.95 0.40 15.29
CA GLY A 154 8.63 1.28 16.42
C GLY A 154 7.12 1.51 16.52
N GLY A 155 6.70 2.24 17.54
CA GLY A 155 5.27 2.44 17.82
C GLY A 155 4.53 3.32 16.81
N HIS A 156 3.24 3.04 16.61
CA HIS A 156 2.32 3.89 15.84
C HIS A 156 1.99 5.22 16.55
N SER A 157 1.98 5.20 17.89
CA SER A 157 1.75 6.37 18.75
C SER A 157 2.99 6.62 19.59
N ILE A 158 3.69 7.71 19.29
CA ILE A 158 4.95 8.10 19.94
C ILE A 158 4.93 9.61 20.23
N PRO A 159 5.56 10.05 21.33
CA PRO A 159 5.65 11.47 21.65
C PRO A 159 6.52 12.22 20.63
N ARG A 160 6.38 13.55 20.60
CA ARG A 160 7.00 14.39 19.57
C ARG A 160 8.52 14.26 19.53
N ASN A 161 9.17 14.17 20.68
CA ASN A 161 10.62 13.99 20.80
C ASN A 161 11.09 12.69 20.13
N GLU A 162 10.37 11.58 20.31
CA GLU A 162 10.68 10.33 19.62
C GLU A 162 10.44 10.45 18.11
N TYR A 163 9.33 11.07 17.69
CA TYR A 163 9.06 11.29 16.27
C TYR A 163 10.16 12.12 15.58
N GLU A 164 10.63 13.19 16.23
CA GLU A 164 11.78 13.98 15.73
C GLU A 164 13.05 13.14 15.65
N TYR A 165 13.34 12.31 16.65
CA TYR A 165 14.49 11.43 16.64
C TYR A 165 14.44 10.41 15.50
N THR A 166 13.28 9.79 15.25
CA THR A 166 13.12 8.85 14.12
C THR A 166 13.36 9.52 12.76
N LYS A 167 12.96 10.80 12.60
CA LYS A 167 13.28 11.58 11.41
C LYS A 167 14.78 11.87 11.29
N GLU A 168 15.46 12.21 12.39
CA GLU A 168 16.91 12.44 12.35
C GLU A 168 17.67 11.15 11.99
N VAL A 169 17.29 10.01 12.57
CA VAL A 169 17.85 8.70 12.19
C VAL A 169 17.63 8.44 10.69
N GLY A 170 16.39 8.60 10.21
CA GLY A 170 16.06 8.48 8.79
C GLY A 170 16.90 9.39 7.90
N TYR A 171 17.09 10.64 8.31
CA TYR A 171 17.93 11.61 7.60
C TYR A 171 19.39 11.13 7.50
N ARG A 172 19.97 10.62 8.59
CA ARG A 172 21.33 10.07 8.61
C ARG A 172 21.49 8.82 7.75
N LEU A 173 20.47 7.98 7.67
CA LEU A 173 20.42 6.83 6.75
C LEU A 173 20.34 7.31 5.29
N GLY A 174 19.48 8.29 5.00
CA GLY A 174 19.32 8.88 3.67
C GLY A 174 20.60 9.54 3.15
N LEU A 175 21.38 10.21 4.02
CA LEU A 175 22.69 10.77 3.66
C LEU A 175 23.72 9.71 3.22
N ARG A 176 23.47 8.42 3.50
CA ARG A 176 24.32 7.30 3.09
C ARG A 176 23.69 6.46 1.96
N ALA A 177 22.64 7.00 1.31
CA ALA A 177 21.89 6.32 0.26
C ALA A 177 21.30 4.97 0.71
N ILE A 178 20.94 4.85 1.99
CA ILE A 178 20.27 3.66 2.54
C ILE A 178 18.75 3.80 2.35
N ASN A 179 18.11 2.75 1.86
CA ASN A 179 16.67 2.58 1.67
C ASN A 179 16.01 2.13 2.98
N ILE A 180 14.69 2.38 3.09
CA ILE A 180 13.94 2.14 4.33
C ILE A 180 12.77 1.20 4.06
N CYS A 181 12.61 0.20 4.94
CA CYS A 181 11.42 -0.64 5.04
C CYS A 181 10.73 -0.39 6.40
N THR A 182 9.40 -0.23 6.43
CA THR A 182 8.61 -0.11 7.67
C THR A 182 7.27 -0.85 7.58
N GLY A 183 6.49 -0.80 8.66
CA GLY A 183 5.12 -1.32 8.74
C GLY A 183 4.01 -0.41 8.18
N CYS A 184 4.32 0.53 7.27
CA CYS A 184 3.36 1.44 6.61
C CYS A 184 2.72 2.56 7.46
N GLY A 185 2.53 2.34 8.76
CA GLY A 185 1.69 3.16 9.64
C GLY A 185 2.25 4.53 10.07
N PRO A 186 1.59 5.18 11.06
CA PRO A 186 2.02 6.47 11.61
C PRO A 186 3.24 6.33 12.55
N GLY A 187 3.53 7.39 13.31
CA GLY A 187 4.61 7.36 14.30
C GLY A 187 5.98 6.98 13.73
N ALA A 188 6.61 5.98 14.34
CA ALA A 188 7.96 5.51 14.00
C ALA A 188 8.04 4.81 12.64
N MET A 189 6.91 4.41 12.05
CA MET A 189 6.87 3.83 10.70
C MET A 189 6.87 4.92 9.61
N LYS A 190 6.49 6.16 9.96
CA LYS A 190 6.47 7.32 9.05
C LYS A 190 7.72 8.20 9.16
N GLY A 191 8.21 8.42 10.38
CA GLY A 191 9.31 9.36 10.66
C GLY A 191 10.60 9.09 9.86
N PRO A 192 11.14 7.87 9.87
CA PRO A 192 12.38 7.54 9.17
C PRO A 192 12.32 7.83 7.66
N MET A 193 11.21 7.49 6.99
CA MET A 193 11.03 7.76 5.56
C MET A 193 11.03 9.27 5.25
N LYS A 194 10.38 10.09 6.09
CA LYS A 194 10.42 11.56 5.95
C LYS A 194 11.85 12.11 6.06
N GLY A 195 12.60 11.65 7.05
CA GLY A 195 14.00 12.04 7.22
C GLY A 195 14.87 11.63 6.03
N ALA A 196 14.76 10.36 5.63
CA ALA A 196 15.53 9.80 4.52
C ALA A 196 15.24 10.50 3.21
N THR A 197 14.00 10.97 2.99
CA THR A 197 13.63 11.72 1.78
C THR A 197 14.51 12.96 1.62
N ILE A 198 14.76 13.69 2.71
CA ILE A 198 15.65 14.86 2.71
C ILE A 198 17.11 14.44 2.52
N GLY A 199 17.55 13.37 3.19
CA GLY A 199 18.91 12.84 3.05
C GLY A 199 19.23 12.42 1.61
N HIS A 200 18.36 11.62 0.99
CA HIS A 200 18.45 11.19 -0.40
C HIS A 200 18.43 12.37 -1.37
N ALA A 201 17.59 13.38 -1.15
CA ALA A 201 17.55 14.57 -1.98
C ALA A 201 18.87 15.36 -1.96
N LYS A 202 19.52 15.47 -0.78
CA LYS A 202 20.85 16.11 -0.64
C LYS A 202 21.94 15.33 -1.37
N GLN A 203 21.88 14.01 -1.31
CA GLN A 203 22.85 13.12 -1.99
C GLN A 203 22.52 12.86 -3.47
N ARG A 204 21.46 13.47 -4.01
CA ARG A 204 20.96 13.21 -5.37
C ARG A 204 20.71 11.70 -5.62
N THR A 205 20.26 10.98 -4.60
CA THR A 205 19.84 9.58 -4.72
C THR A 205 18.47 9.51 -5.38
N TYR A 206 18.43 9.25 -6.68
CA TYR A 206 17.19 9.16 -7.45
C TYR A 206 16.47 7.81 -7.27
N HIS A 207 17.23 6.71 -7.24
CA HIS A 207 16.72 5.35 -7.06
C HIS A 207 16.64 4.99 -5.58
N LYS A 208 15.75 5.67 -4.86
CA LYS A 208 15.41 5.36 -3.47
C LYS A 208 14.23 4.40 -3.41
N HIS A 209 14.29 3.43 -2.50
CA HIS A 209 13.20 2.51 -2.22
C HIS A 209 12.69 2.76 -0.81
N TYR A 210 11.41 3.12 -0.72
CA TYR A 210 10.66 3.08 0.52
C TYR A 210 9.69 1.91 0.40
N ILE A 211 9.81 0.97 1.33
CA ILE A 211 9.02 -0.26 1.31
C ILE A 211 8.13 -0.23 2.53
N GLY A 212 6.84 -0.39 2.30
CA GLY A 212 5.86 -0.60 3.34
C GLY A 212 5.35 -2.04 3.26
N LEU A 213 5.43 -2.76 4.37
CA LEU A 213 4.82 -4.08 4.51
C LEU A 213 3.65 -3.97 5.49
N THR A 214 2.48 -4.43 5.06
CA THR A 214 1.25 -4.44 5.86
C THR A 214 0.43 -5.67 5.49
N GLU A 215 -0.64 -5.93 6.23
CA GLU A 215 -1.54 -7.06 6.01
C GLU A 215 -3.01 -6.64 6.27
N PRO A 216 -4.01 -7.37 5.75
CA PRO A 216 -5.41 -6.92 5.78
C PRO A 216 -6.01 -6.68 7.18
N GLY A 217 -5.52 -7.37 8.21
CA GLY A 217 -5.94 -7.21 9.60
C GLY A 217 -5.52 -5.88 10.23
N ILE A 218 -4.36 -5.33 9.81
CA ILE A 218 -3.78 -4.11 10.40
C ILE A 218 -3.87 -2.88 9.48
N ILE A 219 -3.99 -3.05 8.16
CA ILE A 219 -3.91 -1.93 7.19
C ILE A 219 -4.91 -0.81 7.46
N ALA A 220 -6.09 -1.12 8.01
CA ALA A 220 -7.09 -0.11 8.37
C ALA A 220 -6.70 0.72 9.60
N ALA A 221 -6.01 0.13 10.58
CA ALA A 221 -5.53 0.80 11.78
C ALA A 221 -4.21 1.55 11.52
N GLU A 222 -3.35 1.00 10.67
CA GLU A 222 -2.04 1.55 10.34
C GLU A 222 -1.91 1.77 8.81
N PRO A 223 -2.72 2.68 8.24
CA PRO A 223 -2.79 2.86 6.79
C PRO A 223 -1.48 3.40 6.20
N PRO A 224 -1.10 2.94 4.99
CA PRO A 224 0.18 3.28 4.37
C PRO A 224 0.31 4.76 4.06
N ASN A 225 1.36 5.38 4.61
CA ASN A 225 1.65 6.77 4.29
C ASN A 225 1.98 6.94 2.79
N ALA A 226 1.47 8.00 2.15
CA ALA A 226 1.71 8.31 0.74
C ALA A 226 3.19 8.52 0.32
N ILE A 227 4.14 8.58 1.26
CA ILE A 227 5.59 8.59 0.99
C ILE A 227 6.13 7.19 0.65
N VAL A 228 5.47 6.13 1.13
CA VAL A 228 5.81 4.73 0.85
C VAL A 228 5.79 4.47 -0.65
#